data_AF-A0A0A0BKF8-F1
#
_entry.id   AF-A0A0A0BKF8-F1
#
_cell.length_a   1.000
_cell.length_b   1.000
_cell.length_c   1.000
_cell.angle_alpha   90.00
_cell.angle_beta   90.00
_cell.angle_gamma   90.00
#
_symmetry.space_group_name_H-M   'P 1'
#
loop_
_entity.id
_entity.type
_entity.pdbx_description
1 polymer ?
#
loop_
_entity_poly.entity_id
_entity_poly.type
_entity_poly.pdbx_seq_one_letter_code
_entity_poly.pdbx_strand_id
1 'polypeptide(L)'
;MREIEGLEYAVDVLRPMWEEIDQHFNDENKKFISIMKQDHDAIGRVLKAHIVVEHYLTIYLQQNLTIENIDDIKLTFAQKVALLPSSGSAVSAIKLGIKKLNQVRNKFAHRLEVELEELEINAINEVIRIFRPGVVFGNNLDRIEAFVTIAVTFLIVPPQELQELFAEAFSKVTIYEAI
;
A
#
# COMPACT_ATOMS: atom_id res chain seq x y z
N MET A 1 -31.97 23.18 -20.26
CA MET A 1 -30.78 24.05 -20.13
C MET A 1 -29.63 23.25 -20.71
N ARG A 2 -28.86 23.77 -21.68
CA ARG A 2 -27.67 23.05 -22.17
C ARG A 2 -26.58 23.20 -21.12
N GLU A 3 -25.90 22.10 -20.76
CA GLU A 3 -24.88 22.10 -19.70
C GLU A 3 -23.60 22.82 -20.10
N ILE A 4 -23.41 23.08 -21.40
CA ILE A 4 -22.26 23.80 -21.95
C ILE A 4 -22.77 24.76 -23.03
N GLU A 5 -22.55 26.05 -22.85
CA GLU A 5 -22.84 27.11 -23.82
C GLU A 5 -21.56 27.56 -24.53
N GLY A 6 -21.65 28.01 -25.79
CA GLY A 6 -20.52 28.58 -26.54
C GLY A 6 -19.60 27.57 -27.25
N LEU A 7 -19.83 26.27 -27.11
CA LEU A 7 -19.03 25.23 -27.76
C LEU A 7 -19.09 25.29 -29.30
N GLU A 8 -20.27 25.59 -29.85
CA GLU A 8 -20.48 25.73 -31.31
C GLU A 8 -19.60 26.83 -31.90
N TYR A 9 -19.54 28.00 -31.24
CA TYR A 9 -18.67 29.11 -31.64
C TYR A 9 -17.18 28.73 -31.53
N ALA A 10 -16.77 28.06 -30.46
CA ALA A 10 -15.39 27.60 -30.31
C ALA A 10 -14.98 26.65 -31.43
N VAL A 11 -15.85 25.71 -31.82
CA VAL A 11 -15.62 24.79 -32.94
C VAL A 11 -15.53 25.55 -34.27
N ASP A 12 -16.38 26.55 -34.50
CA ASP A 12 -16.32 27.38 -35.70
C ASP A 12 -14.98 28.14 -35.83
N VAL A 13 -14.47 28.69 -34.72
CA VAL A 13 -13.19 29.40 -34.67
C VAL A 13 -12.01 28.46 -34.93
N LEU A 14 -12.05 27.23 -34.41
CA LEU A 14 -10.97 26.25 -34.54
C LEU A 14 -11.00 25.48 -35.86
N ARG A 15 -12.15 25.44 -36.55
CA ARG A 15 -12.37 24.70 -37.81
C ARG A 15 -11.28 24.93 -38.87
N PRO A 16 -10.75 26.14 -39.10
CA PRO A 16 -9.72 26.37 -40.12
C PRO A 16 -8.40 25.64 -39.85
N MET A 17 -8.07 25.36 -38.59
CA MET A 17 -6.86 24.63 -38.17
C MET A 17 -7.16 23.20 -37.70
N TRP A 18 -8.38 22.70 -37.96
CA TRP A 18 -8.86 21.47 -37.35
C TRP A 18 -7.97 20.27 -37.69
N GLU A 19 -7.43 20.20 -38.90
CA GLU A 19 -6.55 19.10 -39.33
C GLU A 19 -5.22 19.08 -38.54
N GLU A 20 -4.61 20.25 -38.30
CA GLU A 20 -3.38 20.36 -37.49
C GLU A 20 -3.65 20.03 -36.02
N ILE A 21 -4.78 20.51 -35.48
CA ILE A 21 -5.22 20.23 -34.12
C ILE A 21 -5.49 18.74 -33.94
N ASP A 22 -6.22 18.13 -34.87
CA ASP A 22 -6.60 16.73 -34.82
C ASP A 22 -5.36 15.84 -34.93
N GLN A 23 -4.42 16.17 -35.81
CA GLN A 23 -3.14 15.46 -35.90
C GLN A 23 -2.36 15.52 -34.58
N HIS A 24 -2.23 16.71 -33.98
CA HIS A 24 -1.55 16.87 -32.69
C HIS A 24 -2.23 16.08 -31.57
N PHE A 25 -3.57 16.17 -31.47
CA PHE A 25 -4.34 15.42 -30.48
C PHE A 25 -4.28 13.91 -30.71
N ASN A 26 -4.28 13.45 -31.96
CA ASN A 26 -4.13 12.03 -32.27
C ASN A 26 -2.77 11.49 -31.81
N ASP A 27 -1.70 12.27 -31.92
CA ASP A 27 -0.38 11.87 -31.46
C ASP A 27 -0.26 11.86 -29.92
N GLU A 28 -0.85 12.82 -29.22
CA GLU A 28 -0.96 12.78 -27.76
C GLU A 28 -1.89 11.64 -27.27
N ASN A 29 -3.01 11.41 -27.96
CA ASN A 29 -3.94 10.32 -27.65
C ASN A 29 -3.29 8.95 -27.77
N LYS A 30 -2.37 8.74 -28.72
CA LYS A 30 -1.59 7.49 -28.80
C LYS A 30 -0.77 7.25 -27.53
N LYS A 31 -0.14 8.29 -26.98
CA LYS A 31 0.62 8.19 -25.71
C LYS A 31 -0.31 7.87 -24.54
N PHE A 32 -1.43 8.59 -24.44
CA PHE A 32 -2.44 8.33 -23.41
C PHE A 32 -2.99 6.89 -23.47
N ILE A 33 -3.38 6.42 -24.65
CA ILE A 33 -3.87 5.05 -24.86
C ILE A 33 -2.79 4.04 -24.50
N SER A 34 -1.52 4.31 -24.80
CA SER A 34 -0.41 3.43 -24.41
C SER A 34 -0.30 3.30 -22.89
N ILE A 35 -0.38 4.42 -22.16
CA ILE A 35 -0.35 4.42 -20.68
C ILE A 35 -1.56 3.65 -20.13
N MET A 36 -2.76 3.91 -20.65
CA MET A 36 -3.99 3.24 -20.22
C MET A 36 -4.07 1.74 -20.58
N LYS A 37 -3.22 1.25 -21.47
CA LYS A 37 -3.13 -0.17 -21.82
C LYS A 37 -2.14 -0.95 -20.97
N GLN A 38 -1.33 -0.27 -20.15
CA GLN A 38 -0.41 -0.94 -19.26
C GLN A 38 -1.17 -1.84 -18.28
N ASP A 39 -0.54 -2.93 -17.87
CA ASP A 39 -1.16 -3.89 -16.96
C ASP A 39 -1.32 -3.26 -15.57
N HIS A 40 -2.57 -3.03 -15.17
CA HIS A 40 -2.92 -2.42 -13.89
C HIS A 40 -3.04 -3.45 -12.76
N ASP A 41 -2.72 -4.72 -12.99
CA ASP A 41 -2.80 -5.76 -11.97
C ASP A 41 -1.93 -5.43 -10.75
N ALA A 42 -0.73 -4.89 -10.98
CA ALA A 42 0.21 -4.56 -9.92
C ALA A 42 -0.33 -3.52 -8.91
N ILE A 43 -0.93 -2.43 -9.39
CA ILE A 43 -1.53 -1.41 -8.51
C ILE A 43 -2.71 -1.99 -7.73
N GLY A 44 -3.55 -2.81 -8.36
CA GLY A 44 -4.67 -3.49 -7.71
C GLY A 44 -4.21 -4.42 -6.59
N ARG A 45 -3.18 -5.23 -6.85
CA ARG A 45 -2.59 -6.15 -5.86
C ARG A 45 -1.99 -5.42 -4.67
N VAL A 46 -1.20 -4.36 -4.90
CA VAL A 46 -0.61 -3.54 -3.83
C VAL A 46 -1.69 -2.81 -3.02
N LEU A 47 -2.70 -2.26 -3.69
CA LEU A 47 -3.82 -1.59 -3.01
C LEU A 47 -4.60 -2.59 -2.14
N LYS A 48 -4.89 -3.78 -2.66
CA LYS A 48 -5.57 -4.83 -1.90
C LYS A 48 -4.75 -5.28 -0.69
N ALA A 49 -3.44 -5.49 -0.88
CA ALA A 49 -2.50 -5.78 0.20
C ALA A 49 -2.55 -4.72 1.31
N HIS A 50 -2.52 -3.44 0.93
CA HIS A 50 -2.61 -2.31 1.85
C HIS A 50 -3.95 -2.28 2.62
N ILE A 51 -5.09 -2.40 1.92
CA ILE A 51 -6.43 -2.37 2.53
C ILE A 51 -6.60 -3.51 3.54
N VAL A 52 -6.13 -4.72 3.20
CA VAL A 52 -6.18 -5.87 4.11
C VAL A 52 -5.39 -5.58 5.38
N VAL A 53 -4.14 -5.11 5.27
CA VAL A 53 -3.33 -4.77 6.44
C VAL A 53 -3.97 -3.64 7.26
N GLU A 54 -4.53 -2.62 6.60
CA GLU A 54 -5.19 -1.51 7.29
C GLU A 54 -6.42 -1.97 8.10
N HIS A 55 -7.21 -2.89 7.55
CA HIS A 55 -8.36 -3.47 8.23
C HIS A 55 -7.95 -4.15 9.54
N TYR A 56 -6.97 -5.06 9.49
CA TYR A 56 -6.48 -5.76 10.68
C TYR A 56 -5.73 -4.85 11.64
N LEU A 57 -5.02 -3.84 11.13
CA LEU A 57 -4.38 -2.83 11.96
C LEU A 57 -5.41 -2.03 12.77
N THR A 58 -6.54 -1.69 12.15
CA THR A 58 -7.63 -0.98 12.80
C THR A 58 -8.24 -1.83 13.93
N ILE A 59 -8.51 -3.11 13.66
CA ILE A 59 -9.01 -4.08 14.66
C ILE A 59 -8.02 -4.21 15.83
N TYR A 60 -6.73 -4.40 15.53
CA TYR A 60 -5.68 -4.52 16.55
C TYR A 60 -5.67 -3.30 17.48
N LEU A 61 -5.73 -2.09 16.92
CA LEU A 61 -5.70 -0.86 17.71
C LEU A 61 -6.95 -0.68 18.57
N GLN A 62 -8.15 -1.01 18.06
CA GLN A 62 -9.39 -0.99 18.85
C GLN A 62 -9.28 -1.91 20.07
N GLN A 63 -8.78 -3.13 19.87
CA GLN A 63 -8.64 -4.14 20.93
C GLN A 63 -7.56 -3.76 21.97
N ASN A 64 -6.43 -3.18 21.53
CA ASN A 64 -5.30 -2.90 22.43
C ASN A 64 -5.36 -1.52 23.08
N LEU A 65 -5.99 -0.53 22.45
CA LEU A 65 -6.11 0.84 23.00
C LEU A 65 -7.46 1.10 23.67
N THR A 66 -8.37 0.12 23.66
CA THR A 66 -9.73 0.24 24.24
C THR A 66 -10.50 1.45 23.67
N ILE A 67 -10.31 1.72 22.37
CA ILE A 67 -11.00 2.80 21.65
C ILE A 67 -12.23 2.19 20.97
N GLU A 68 -13.44 2.53 21.44
CA GLU A 68 -14.69 1.98 20.89
C GLU A 68 -14.88 2.30 19.41
N ASN A 69 -14.59 3.55 18.98
CA ASN A 69 -14.75 3.95 17.58
C ASN A 69 -13.53 4.69 17.04
N ILE A 70 -12.48 3.93 16.71
CA ILE A 70 -11.26 4.49 16.09
C ILE A 70 -11.51 5.09 14.70
N ASP A 71 -12.58 4.68 14.02
CA ASP A 71 -12.91 5.16 12.67
C ASP A 71 -13.40 6.62 12.70
N ASP A 72 -14.09 7.03 13.78
CA ASP A 72 -14.49 8.43 13.99
C ASP A 72 -13.29 9.38 14.15
N ILE A 73 -12.15 8.85 14.60
CA ILE A 73 -10.89 9.61 14.78
C ILE A 73 -10.23 9.88 13.42
N LYS A 74 -10.62 9.16 12.36
CA LYS A 74 -10.13 9.34 10.98
C LYS A 74 -8.59 9.33 10.87
N LEU A 75 -7.96 8.43 11.62
CA LEU A 75 -6.52 8.25 11.55
C LEU A 75 -6.12 7.74 10.16
N THR A 76 -5.12 8.39 9.56
CA THR A 76 -4.46 7.89 8.35
C THR A 76 -3.71 6.59 8.65
N PHE A 77 -3.47 5.77 7.63
CA PHE A 77 -2.66 4.56 7.76
C PHE A 77 -1.33 4.81 8.48
N ALA A 78 -0.60 5.86 8.08
CA ALA A 78 0.68 6.20 8.69
C ALA A 78 0.56 6.51 10.18
N GLN A 79 -0.51 7.21 10.60
CA GLN A 79 -0.79 7.49 12.01
C GLN A 79 -1.14 6.20 12.77
N LYS A 80 -1.95 5.30 12.19
CA LYS A 80 -2.24 3.98 12.78
C LYS A 80 -0.96 3.16 13.02
N VAL A 81 -0.06 3.14 12.05
CA VAL A 81 1.24 2.44 12.17
C VAL A 81 2.13 3.08 13.25
N ALA A 82 2.07 4.40 13.41
CA ALA A 82 2.83 5.09 14.45
C ALA A 82 2.41 4.67 15.87
N LEU A 83 1.15 4.28 16.06
CA LEU A 83 0.61 3.80 17.34
C LEU A 83 1.06 2.36 17.69
N LEU A 84 1.61 1.60 16.74
CA LEU A 84 2.16 0.28 17.04
C LEU A 84 3.36 0.39 17.99
N PRO A 85 3.55 -0.54 18.94
CA PRO A 85 4.73 -0.57 19.79
C PRO A 85 6.01 -0.76 18.95
N SER A 86 7.09 -0.10 19.35
CA SER A 86 8.39 -0.17 18.65
C SER A 86 9.32 -1.27 19.19
N SER A 87 8.97 -1.89 20.31
CA SER A 87 9.75 -2.97 20.94
C SER A 87 8.87 -3.81 21.86
N GLY A 88 9.37 -4.97 22.29
CA GLY A 88 8.76 -5.76 23.37
C GLY A 88 7.41 -6.41 23.02
N SER A 89 6.97 -6.36 21.76
CA SER A 89 5.69 -6.92 21.32
C SER A 89 5.83 -7.60 19.96
N ALA A 90 5.04 -8.65 19.74
CA ALA A 90 5.03 -9.42 18.50
C ALA A 90 4.78 -8.54 17.26
N VAL A 91 3.88 -7.54 17.38
CA VAL A 91 3.57 -6.63 16.27
C VAL A 91 4.72 -5.68 15.94
N SER A 92 5.65 -5.46 16.87
CA SER A 92 6.84 -4.65 16.57
C SER A 92 7.60 -5.26 15.40
N ALA A 93 7.77 -6.59 15.38
CA ALA A 93 8.57 -7.31 14.38
C ALA A 93 8.15 -7.05 12.92
N ILE A 94 6.89 -6.66 12.68
CA ILE A 94 6.36 -6.38 11.34
C ILE A 94 6.21 -4.88 11.04
N LYS A 95 6.41 -3.99 12.02
CA LYS A 95 6.11 -2.56 11.92
C LYS A 95 6.83 -1.88 10.76
N LEU A 96 8.12 -2.18 10.58
CA LEU A 96 8.90 -1.65 9.46
C LEU A 96 8.41 -2.16 8.11
N GLY A 97 8.02 -3.43 8.01
CA GLY A 97 7.42 -4.00 6.80
C GLY A 97 6.09 -3.32 6.44
N ILE A 98 5.24 -3.03 7.44
CA ILE A 98 3.97 -2.30 7.23
C ILE A 98 4.24 -0.86 6.76
N LYS A 99 5.21 -0.16 7.36
CA LYS A 99 5.63 1.17 6.89
C LYS A 99 6.08 1.12 5.42
N LYS A 100 6.86 0.11 5.06
CA LYS A 100 7.36 -0.09 3.70
C LYS A 100 6.23 -0.38 2.71
N LEU A 101 5.24 -1.18 3.08
CA LEU A 101 4.04 -1.41 2.28
C LEU A 101 3.30 -0.10 1.95
N ASN A 102 3.19 0.83 2.91
CA ASN A 102 2.59 2.14 2.67
C ASN A 102 3.40 2.99 1.67
N GLN A 103 4.74 2.96 1.77
CA GLN A 103 5.62 3.65 0.82
C GLN A 103 5.44 3.08 -0.60
N VAL A 104 5.40 1.76 -0.73
CA VAL A 104 5.15 1.09 -2.02
C VAL A 104 3.77 1.47 -2.55
N ARG A 105 2.71 1.41 -1.73
CA ARG A 105 1.36 1.83 -2.13
C ARG A 105 1.35 3.28 -2.63
N ASN A 106 2.02 4.19 -1.94
CA ASN A 106 2.09 5.59 -2.36
C ASN A 106 2.84 5.75 -3.69
N LYS A 107 3.89 4.96 -3.93
CA LYS A 107 4.59 4.93 -5.23
C LYS A 107 3.63 4.54 -6.35
N PHE A 108 2.88 3.44 -6.19
CA PHE A 108 1.88 2.97 -7.15
C PHE A 108 0.72 3.97 -7.34
N ALA A 109 0.29 4.67 -6.28
CA ALA A 109 -0.80 5.64 -6.39
C ALA A 109 -0.43 6.95 -7.10
N HIS A 110 0.86 7.30 -7.18
CA HIS A 110 1.32 8.61 -7.66
C HIS A 110 2.19 8.56 -8.92
N ARG A 111 2.46 7.37 -9.49
CA ARG A 111 3.29 7.21 -10.69
C ARG A 111 2.56 6.38 -11.73
N LEU A 112 2.68 6.78 -12.98
CA LEU A 112 2.06 6.08 -14.13
C LEU A 112 2.73 4.73 -14.40
N GLU A 113 4.06 4.68 -14.29
CA GLU A 113 4.86 3.47 -14.44
C GLU A 113 5.62 3.20 -13.16
N VAL A 114 5.46 1.99 -12.62
CA VAL A 114 6.15 1.55 -11.41
C VAL A 114 6.77 0.18 -11.63
N GLU A 115 8.09 0.16 -11.67
CA GLU A 115 8.87 -1.03 -11.42
C GLU A 115 9.17 -1.11 -9.92
N LEU A 116 8.95 -2.28 -9.33
CA LEU A 116 9.19 -2.51 -7.91
C LEU A 116 10.56 -3.18 -7.74
N GLU A 117 11.53 -2.44 -7.23
CA GLU A 117 12.88 -2.94 -7.00
C GLU A 117 12.99 -3.69 -5.66
N GLU A 118 13.95 -4.61 -5.54
CA GLU A 118 14.12 -5.43 -4.33
C GLU A 118 14.46 -4.57 -3.09
N LEU A 119 15.28 -3.53 -3.27
CA LEU A 119 15.65 -2.60 -2.19
C LEU A 119 14.44 -1.82 -1.65
N GLU A 120 13.40 -1.64 -2.46
CA GLU A 120 12.18 -0.95 -2.05
C GLU A 120 11.31 -1.79 -1.10
N ILE A 121 11.57 -3.10 -1.01
CA ILE A 121 10.86 -4.02 -0.10
C ILE A 121 11.82 -4.70 0.90
N ASN A 122 12.98 -4.11 1.18
CA ASN A 122 14.00 -4.70 2.07
C ASN A 122 13.45 -5.12 3.45
N ALA A 123 12.71 -4.23 4.14
CA ALA A 123 12.12 -4.54 5.44
C ALA A 123 11.07 -5.67 5.37
N ILE A 124 10.36 -5.76 4.24
CA ILE A 124 9.43 -6.86 3.95
C ILE A 124 10.22 -8.17 3.79
N ASN A 125 11.31 -8.14 3.02
CA ASN A 125 12.18 -9.30 2.79
C ASN A 125 12.82 -9.82 4.08
N GLU A 126 13.23 -8.94 4.99
CA GLU A 126 13.76 -9.34 6.29
C GLU A 126 12.76 -10.14 7.11
N VAL A 127 11.50 -9.69 7.17
CA VAL A 127 10.42 -10.40 7.85
C VAL A 127 10.15 -11.74 7.18
N ILE A 128 10.05 -11.78 5.85
CA ILE A 128 9.82 -13.03 5.10
C ILE A 128 10.95 -14.04 5.36
N ARG A 129 12.21 -13.62 5.35
CA ARG A 129 13.36 -14.49 5.58
C ARG A 129 13.31 -15.17 6.95
N ILE A 130 12.79 -14.47 7.97
CA ILE A 130 12.65 -15.00 9.32
C ILE A 130 11.48 -15.99 9.40
N PHE A 131 10.30 -15.62 8.89
CA PHE A 131 9.06 -16.39 9.12
C PHE A 131 8.72 -17.41 8.02
N ARG A 132 9.36 -17.32 6.85
CA ARG A 132 9.22 -18.26 5.73
C ARG A 132 10.60 -18.61 5.14
N PRO A 133 11.50 -19.21 5.94
CA PRO A 133 12.85 -19.51 5.50
C PRO A 133 12.83 -20.46 4.30
N GLY A 134 13.66 -20.17 3.29
CA GLY A 134 13.84 -21.02 2.11
C GLY A 134 12.76 -20.93 1.03
N VAL A 135 11.70 -20.13 1.22
CA VAL A 135 10.69 -19.91 0.18
C VAL A 135 11.23 -18.99 -0.91
N VAL A 136 11.10 -19.42 -2.17
CA VAL A 136 11.46 -18.63 -3.35
C VAL A 136 10.19 -18.03 -3.96
N PHE A 137 10.24 -16.74 -4.27
CA PHE A 137 9.14 -16.00 -4.88
C PHE A 137 9.50 -15.59 -6.30
N GLY A 138 8.51 -15.61 -7.21
CA GLY A 138 8.73 -15.29 -8.63
C GLY A 138 8.95 -13.79 -8.88
N ASN A 139 8.32 -12.94 -8.08
CA ASN A 139 8.43 -11.47 -8.21
C ASN A 139 8.22 -10.77 -6.84
N ASN A 140 8.40 -9.44 -6.83
CA ASN A 140 8.26 -8.62 -5.62
C ASN A 140 6.80 -8.42 -5.16
N LEU A 141 5.80 -8.57 -6.04
CA LEU A 141 4.38 -8.52 -5.65
C LEU A 141 4.01 -9.76 -4.82
N ASP A 142 4.48 -10.94 -5.22
CA ASP A 142 4.26 -12.18 -4.47
C ASP A 142 4.88 -12.10 -3.07
N ARG A 143 6.04 -11.43 -2.94
CA ARG A 143 6.68 -11.15 -1.65
C ARG A 143 5.81 -10.22 -0.79
N ILE A 144 5.26 -9.15 -1.37
CA ILE A 144 4.32 -8.26 -0.66
C ILE A 144 3.12 -9.06 -0.12
N GLU A 145 2.51 -9.91 -0.94
CA GLU A 145 1.35 -10.71 -0.55
C GLU A 145 1.71 -11.73 0.54
N ALA A 146 2.85 -12.39 0.42
CA ALA A 146 3.36 -13.27 1.47
C ALA A 146 3.58 -12.52 2.79
N PHE A 147 4.15 -11.31 2.73
CA PHE A 147 4.29 -10.46 3.90
C PHE A 147 2.96 -10.07 4.52
N VAL A 148 1.93 -9.73 3.72
CA VAL A 148 0.59 -9.41 4.25
C VAL A 148 0.06 -10.55 5.12
N THR A 149 0.21 -11.81 4.70
CA THR A 149 -0.24 -12.95 5.50
C THR A 149 0.50 -13.08 6.84
N ILE A 150 1.80 -12.75 6.86
CA ILE A 150 2.58 -12.70 8.10
C ILE A 150 2.10 -11.54 8.97
N ALA A 151 2.00 -10.34 8.40
CA ALA A 151 1.58 -9.14 9.10
C ALA A 151 0.21 -9.30 9.75
N VAL A 152 -0.77 -9.85 9.03
CA VAL A 152 -2.11 -10.12 9.57
C VAL A 152 -2.06 -11.10 10.74
N THR A 153 -1.26 -12.17 10.65
CA THR A 153 -1.06 -13.11 11.76
C THR A 153 -0.59 -12.41 13.04
N PHE A 154 0.34 -11.45 12.91
CA PHE A 154 0.86 -10.68 14.03
C PHE A 154 -0.05 -9.54 14.52
N LEU A 155 -1.05 -9.15 13.73
CA LEU A 155 -2.08 -8.17 14.09
C LEU A 155 -3.31 -8.84 14.73
N ILE A 156 -3.48 -10.15 14.58
CA ILE A 156 -4.52 -10.89 15.30
C ILE A 156 -4.07 -11.08 16.74
N VAL A 157 -4.92 -10.70 17.69
CA VAL A 157 -4.66 -10.96 19.11
C VAL A 157 -4.63 -12.47 19.34
N PRO A 158 -3.52 -13.02 19.87
CA PRO A 158 -3.43 -14.46 20.09
C PRO A 158 -4.44 -14.91 21.16
N PRO A 159 -4.93 -16.16 21.09
CA PRO A 159 -5.74 -16.77 22.15
C PRO A 159 -5.08 -16.63 23.52
N GLN A 160 -5.88 -16.52 24.58
CA GLN A 160 -5.41 -16.23 25.94
C GLN A 160 -4.29 -17.18 26.41
N GLU A 161 -4.41 -18.47 26.06
CA GLU A 161 -3.43 -19.52 26.35
C GLU A 161 -2.06 -19.33 25.68
N LEU A 162 -1.96 -18.50 24.64
CA LEU A 162 -0.69 -18.20 23.94
C LEU A 162 -0.14 -16.80 24.26
N GLN A 163 -0.88 -15.95 24.97
CA GLN A 163 -0.49 -14.56 25.20
C GLN A 163 0.79 -14.44 26.03
N GLU A 164 0.93 -15.23 27.10
CA GLU A 164 2.14 -15.21 27.96
C GLU A 164 3.40 -15.62 27.19
N LEU A 165 3.30 -16.69 26.40
CA LEU A 165 4.40 -17.17 25.55
C LEU A 165 4.83 -16.11 24.53
N PHE A 166 3.87 -15.43 23.89
CA PHE A 166 4.17 -14.34 22.96
C PHE A 166 4.83 -13.15 23.67
N ALA A 167 4.34 -12.76 24.85
CA ALA A 167 4.93 -11.68 25.62
C ALA A 167 6.39 -11.98 26.02
N GLU A 168 6.67 -13.21 26.47
CA GLU A 168 8.02 -13.64 26.80
C GLU A 168 8.94 -13.65 25.57
N ALA A 169 8.51 -14.30 24.49
CA ALA A 169 9.30 -14.48 23.26
C ALA A 169 9.71 -13.15 22.62
N PHE A 170 8.82 -12.15 22.65
CA PHE A 170 9.08 -10.85 22.02
C PHE A 170 9.62 -9.79 22.99
N SER A 171 9.77 -10.10 24.29
CA SER A 171 10.28 -9.17 25.31
C SER A 171 11.67 -8.60 25.02
N LYS A 172 12.48 -9.30 24.22
CA LYS A 172 13.85 -8.90 23.83
C LYS A 172 13.95 -8.32 22.42
N VAL A 173 12.86 -8.29 21.66
CA VAL A 173 12.87 -7.76 20.30
C VAL A 173 12.95 -6.23 20.34
N THR A 174 14.00 -5.70 19.72
CA THR A 174 14.27 -4.26 19.57
C THR A 174 14.45 -3.93 18.10
N ILE A 175 13.89 -2.82 17.67
CA ILE A 175 13.88 -2.41 16.26
C ILE A 175 14.62 -1.08 16.14
N TYR A 176 15.59 -1.06 15.23
CA TYR A 176 16.36 0.14 14.92
C TYR A 176 15.85 0.71 13.59
N GLU A 177 15.43 1.97 13.60
CA GLU A 177 15.14 2.70 12.36
C GLU A 177 16.47 3.22 11.81
N ALA A 178 16.80 2.91 10.55
CA ALA A 178 17.91 3.57 9.87
C ALA A 178 17.51 5.03 9.61
N ILE A 179 18.32 5.96 10.13
CA ILE A 179 18.18 7.42 9.92
C ILE A 179 18.48 7.75 8.46
#